data_AF-A0A0R3RYL0-F1
#
_entry.id   AF-A0A0R3RYL0-F1
#
_cell.length_a   1.000
_cell.length_b   1.000
_cell.length_c   1.000
_cell.angle_alpha   90.00
_cell.angle_beta   90.00
_cell.angle_gamma   90.00
#
_symmetry.space_group_name_H-M   'P 1'
#
loop_
_entity.id
_entity.type
_entity.pdbx_description
1 polymer ?
#
loop_
_entity_poly.entity_id
_entity_poly.type
_entity_poly.pdbx_seq_one_letter_code
_entity_poly.pdbx_strand_id
1 'polypeptide(L)'
;MVSEFVSLGQIYCKSIEKFPNDLKIKSEAKIVRNSRNLWMIWYLRLVDAIMPLIILLVSCVFVGLNYSFSSSNSESVSLKRYKQRINGILKKNFTSEYKHDTNTKAVLRLIGEKWVYQKPVEPYVVLIAGTKADMLADALGDVFSNVTGKGEIDRIFCNEYKERQLLESEVTKALSRDSKSVVLHGIDKLRGHAPLYLHSLSDSDHSPFRSALILLTINLFFGSHPGCEDMISSHLLNMWSSDYIGEDQIRPILSRISSFLICLED
;
A
#
# COMPACT_ATOMS: atom_id res chain seq x y z
N MET A 1 61.61 -18.53 17.81
CA MET A 1 61.43 -19.02 19.20
C MET A 1 60.05 -19.68 19.22
N VAL A 2 59.91 -21.00 19.31
CA VAL A 2 60.15 -21.87 20.50
C VAL A 2 59.14 -21.51 21.59
N SER A 3 58.27 -22.38 22.15
CA SER A 3 58.05 -23.85 22.04
C SER A 3 56.52 -24.14 22.01
N GLU A 4 55.94 -25.25 21.51
CA GLU A 4 55.99 -26.69 21.89
C GLU A 4 55.10 -27.09 23.10
N PHE A 5 54.03 -27.86 22.84
CA PHE A 5 53.27 -28.82 23.71
C PHE A 5 52.16 -29.43 22.79
N VAL A 6 52.02 -30.72 22.44
CA VAL A 6 52.32 -32.07 22.98
C VAL A 6 51.20 -32.69 23.85
N SER A 7 50.80 -33.92 23.46
CA SER A 7 49.97 -34.93 24.18
C SER A 7 48.45 -34.67 24.33
N LEU A 8 47.54 -35.66 24.37
CA LEU A 8 47.59 -37.13 24.07
C LEU A 8 46.13 -37.68 23.87
N GLY A 9 45.96 -38.93 23.40
CA GLY A 9 44.69 -39.68 23.59
C GLY A 9 44.29 -40.69 22.49
N GLN A 10 44.75 -41.95 22.58
CA GLN A 10 44.48 -43.02 21.60
C GLN A 10 43.68 -44.19 22.21
N ILE A 11 42.87 -44.87 21.38
CA ILE A 11 42.50 -46.30 21.45
C ILE A 11 41.61 -46.78 22.63
N TYR A 12 40.51 -47.50 22.31
CA TYR A 12 40.32 -48.92 22.72
C TYR A 12 39.12 -49.59 22.02
N CYS A 13 39.39 -50.66 21.27
CA CYS A 13 38.40 -51.67 20.88
C CYS A 13 38.37 -52.78 21.92
N LYS A 14 37.22 -53.46 22.12
CA LYS A 14 37.22 -54.79 22.75
C LYS A 14 36.09 -55.69 22.22
N SER A 15 36.44 -56.95 22.00
CA SER A 15 35.62 -57.96 21.33
C SER A 15 34.57 -58.62 22.22
N ILE A 16 33.46 -59.00 21.58
CA ILE A 16 32.80 -60.32 21.60
C ILE A 16 33.31 -61.32 22.64
N GLU A 17 32.39 -61.84 23.46
CA GLU A 17 32.49 -63.16 24.10
C GLU A 17 31.17 -63.93 23.92
N LYS A 18 31.22 -65.27 23.92
CA LYS A 18 30.19 -66.12 23.29
C LYS A 18 29.86 -67.38 24.11
N PHE A 19 28.61 -67.47 24.61
CA PHE A 19 27.89 -68.71 25.00
C PHE A 19 28.43 -69.45 26.28
N PRO A 20 27.72 -70.42 26.91
CA PRO A 20 26.62 -71.25 26.37
C PRO A 20 25.38 -71.59 27.24
N ASN A 21 24.33 -72.02 26.51
CA ASN A 21 23.36 -73.13 26.73
C ASN A 21 22.33 -73.20 27.89
N ASP A 22 21.09 -73.44 27.44
CA ASP A 22 20.08 -74.41 27.90
C ASP A 22 19.74 -74.59 29.39
N LEU A 23 18.48 -74.23 29.76
CA LEU A 23 17.44 -75.18 30.19
C LEU A 23 16.13 -74.50 30.67
N LYS A 24 15.25 -74.07 29.74
CA LYS A 24 13.78 -73.96 30.04
C LYS A 24 12.87 -73.90 28.81
N ILE A 25 12.94 -74.93 27.98
CA ILE A 25 11.94 -75.15 26.92
C ILE A 25 10.63 -75.69 27.55
N LYS A 26 9.49 -75.44 26.87
CA LYS A 26 8.27 -76.30 26.84
C LYS A 26 6.98 -75.93 27.62
N SER A 27 6.72 -74.66 27.97
CA SER A 27 5.34 -74.23 28.36
C SER A 27 4.80 -72.98 27.65
N GLU A 28 5.61 -71.94 27.39
CA GLU A 28 5.08 -70.64 26.90
C GLU A 28 4.94 -70.52 25.37
N ALA A 29 5.49 -71.47 24.60
CA ALA A 29 5.56 -71.40 23.15
C ALA A 29 4.20 -71.42 22.40
N LYS A 30 3.09 -71.72 23.09
CA LYS A 30 1.74 -71.74 22.51
C LYS A 30 0.98 -70.41 22.67
N ILE A 31 1.36 -69.55 23.62
CA ILE A 31 0.70 -68.25 23.87
C ILE A 31 1.33 -67.15 23.00
N VAL A 32 2.66 -67.13 22.88
CA VAL A 32 3.41 -66.11 22.11
C VAL A 32 3.09 -66.12 20.60
N ARG A 33 2.63 -67.25 20.06
CA ARG A 33 2.27 -67.34 18.62
C ARG A 33 0.89 -66.73 18.33
N ASN A 34 -0.01 -66.65 19.31
CA ASN A 34 -1.34 -66.06 19.10
C ASN A 34 -1.34 -64.53 19.30
N SER A 35 -0.49 -64.00 20.19
CA SER A 35 -0.36 -62.56 20.41
C SER A 35 0.23 -61.81 19.21
N ARG A 36 1.18 -62.40 18.47
CA ARG A 36 1.76 -61.80 17.25
C ARG A 36 0.73 -61.61 16.13
N ASN A 37 -0.16 -62.59 15.93
CA ASN A 37 -1.21 -62.47 14.91
C ASN A 37 -2.26 -61.42 15.30
N LEU A 38 -2.63 -61.36 16.58
CA LEU A 38 -3.51 -60.29 17.08
C LEU A 38 -2.87 -58.90 16.91
N TRP A 39 -1.60 -58.73 17.27
CA TRP A 39 -0.91 -57.44 17.15
C TRP A 39 -0.84 -56.96 15.69
N MET A 40 -0.60 -57.86 14.73
CA MET A 40 -0.67 -57.56 13.29
C MET A 40 -2.08 -57.12 12.84
N ILE A 41 -3.15 -57.78 13.32
CA ILE A 41 -4.54 -57.43 12.97
C ILE A 41 -4.94 -56.07 13.55
N TRP A 42 -4.54 -55.78 14.80
CA TRP A 42 -4.77 -54.47 15.41
C TRP A 42 -3.96 -53.37 14.72
N TYR A 43 -2.71 -53.64 14.34
CA TYR A 43 -1.88 -52.69 13.59
C TYR A 43 -2.45 -52.38 12.21
N LEU A 44 -2.89 -53.39 11.45
CA LEU A 44 -3.55 -53.22 10.14
C LEU A 44 -4.79 -52.33 10.26
N ARG A 45 -5.70 -52.63 11.21
CA ARG A 45 -6.90 -51.81 11.44
C ARG A 45 -6.58 -50.38 11.90
N LEU A 46 -5.49 -50.18 12.62
CA LEU A 46 -5.03 -48.84 13.01
C LEU A 46 -4.52 -48.05 11.80
N VAL A 47 -3.75 -48.69 10.91
CA VAL A 47 -3.25 -48.07 9.67
C VAL A 47 -4.41 -47.71 8.74
N ASP A 48 -5.39 -48.60 8.55
CA ASP A 48 -6.58 -48.36 7.72
C ASP A 48 -7.41 -47.16 8.23
N ALA A 49 -7.46 -46.93 9.55
CA ALA A 49 -8.17 -45.80 10.16
C ALA A 49 -7.37 -44.48 10.10
N ILE A 50 -6.04 -44.53 10.22
CA ILE A 50 -5.18 -43.33 10.27
C ILE A 50 -4.84 -42.79 8.87
N MET A 51 -4.62 -43.68 7.88
CA MET A 51 -4.29 -43.27 6.51
C MET A 51 -5.27 -42.27 5.86
N PRO A 52 -6.61 -42.45 5.89
CA PRO A 52 -7.53 -41.46 5.32
C PRO A 52 -7.46 -40.11 6.04
N LEU A 53 -7.18 -40.08 7.35
CA LEU A 53 -7.08 -38.86 8.12
C LEU A 53 -5.80 -38.08 7.79
N ILE A 54 -4.68 -38.78 7.56
CA ILE A 54 -3.43 -38.17 7.05
C ILE A 54 -3.65 -37.60 5.64
N ILE A 55 -4.28 -38.36 4.74
CA ILE A 55 -4.58 -37.91 3.38
C ILE A 55 -5.47 -36.65 3.41
N LEU A 56 -6.50 -36.62 4.26
CA LEU A 56 -7.37 -35.45 4.43
C LEU A 56 -6.56 -34.23 4.90
N LEU A 57 -5.74 -34.36 5.95
CA LEU A 57 -4.90 -33.27 6.47
C LEU A 57 -3.91 -32.74 5.43
N VAL A 58 -3.23 -33.63 4.70
CA VAL A 58 -2.33 -33.25 3.61
C VAL A 58 -3.09 -32.50 2.51
N SER A 59 -4.31 -32.94 2.15
CA SER A 59 -5.13 -32.24 1.16
C SER A 59 -5.57 -30.85 1.63
N CYS A 60 -5.96 -30.69 2.90
CA CYS A 60 -6.33 -29.39 3.47
C CYS A 60 -5.14 -28.43 3.52
N VAL A 61 -3.95 -28.92 3.88
CA VAL A 61 -2.71 -28.11 3.84
C VAL A 61 -2.36 -27.73 2.40
N PHE A 62 -2.47 -28.65 1.44
CA PHE A 62 -2.16 -28.36 0.03
C PHE A 62 -3.14 -27.36 -0.58
N VAL A 63 -4.44 -27.46 -0.29
CA VAL A 63 -5.45 -26.49 -0.73
C VAL A 63 -5.27 -25.14 -0.02
N GLY A 64 -5.05 -25.12 1.29
CA GLY A 64 -4.83 -23.89 2.05
C GLY A 64 -3.56 -23.13 1.65
N LEU A 65 -2.48 -23.85 1.34
CA LEU A 65 -1.26 -23.26 0.80
C LEU A 65 -1.47 -22.71 -0.61
N ASN A 66 -2.12 -23.45 -1.51
CA ASN A 66 -2.42 -22.95 -2.86
C ASN A 66 -3.35 -21.72 -2.85
N TYR A 67 -4.37 -21.71 -1.98
CA TYR A 67 -5.26 -20.56 -1.83
C TYR A 67 -4.50 -19.32 -1.31
N SER A 68 -3.61 -19.51 -0.32
CA SER A 68 -2.75 -18.44 0.20
C SER A 68 -1.73 -17.94 -0.82
N PHE A 69 -1.15 -18.82 -1.64
CA PHE A 69 -0.15 -18.45 -2.64
C PHE A 69 -0.77 -17.73 -3.85
N SER A 70 -2.00 -18.12 -4.24
CA SER A 70 -2.75 -17.49 -5.34
C SER A 70 -3.22 -16.07 -5.02
N SER A 71 -3.32 -15.68 -3.74
CA SER A 71 -3.84 -14.38 -3.31
C SER A 71 -2.85 -13.19 -3.46
N SER A 72 -1.60 -13.43 -3.88
CA SER A 72 -0.52 -12.45 -3.71
C SER A 72 -0.06 -11.70 -4.97
N ASN A 73 -0.50 -12.06 -6.19
CA ASN A 73 0.19 -11.64 -7.42
C ASN A 73 -0.66 -11.26 -8.65
N SER A 74 -1.97 -10.99 -8.50
CA SER A 74 -2.79 -10.42 -9.60
C SER A 74 -2.72 -8.88 -9.68
N GLU A 75 -1.54 -8.29 -9.46
CA GLU A 75 -1.34 -6.86 -9.69
C GLU A 75 -1.60 -6.52 -11.17
N SER A 76 -2.51 -5.59 -11.43
CA SER A 76 -2.86 -5.24 -12.81
C SER A 76 -1.67 -4.63 -13.55
N VAL A 77 -1.57 -4.90 -14.85
CA VAL A 77 -0.53 -4.34 -15.73
C VAL A 77 -0.50 -2.81 -15.64
N SER A 78 -1.66 -2.17 -15.45
CA SER A 78 -1.80 -0.73 -15.23
C SER A 78 -1.18 -0.27 -13.91
N LEU A 79 -1.46 -0.94 -12.78
CA LEU A 79 -0.87 -0.56 -11.49
C LEU A 79 0.64 -0.75 -11.47
N LYS A 80 1.15 -1.82 -12.09
CA LYS A 80 2.60 -2.04 -12.25
C LYS A 80 3.25 -0.94 -13.09
N ARG A 81 2.62 -0.54 -14.22
CA ARG A 81 3.07 0.58 -15.06
C ARG A 81 3.05 1.91 -14.31
N TYR A 82 2.00 2.16 -13.52
CA TYR A 82 1.90 3.32 -12.63
C TYR A 82 3.08 3.39 -11.66
N LYS A 83 3.30 2.35 -10.86
CA LYS A 83 4.40 2.27 -9.87
C LYS A 83 5.76 2.49 -10.52
N GLN A 84 6.00 1.94 -11.71
CA GLN A 84 7.23 2.15 -12.47
C GLN A 84 7.41 3.61 -12.92
N ARG A 85 6.37 4.26 -13.45
CA ARG A 85 6.42 5.65 -13.91
C ARG A 85 6.63 6.63 -12.76
N ILE A 86 5.89 6.47 -11.66
CA ILE A 86 6.04 7.28 -10.44
C ILE A 86 7.45 7.17 -9.87
N ASN A 87 7.96 5.95 -9.69
CA ASN A 87 9.33 5.76 -9.19
C ASN A 87 10.38 6.39 -10.12
N GLY A 88 10.14 6.39 -11.43
CA GLY A 88 10.99 7.07 -12.41
C GLY A 88 10.99 8.59 -12.27
N ILE A 89 9.82 9.21 -12.11
CA ILE A 89 9.67 10.66 -11.87
C ILE A 89 10.34 11.04 -10.57
N LEU A 90 10.03 10.34 -9.47
CA LEU A 90 10.60 10.63 -8.16
C LEU A 90 12.12 10.53 -8.20
N LYS A 91 12.67 9.42 -8.70
CA LYS A 91 14.13 9.22 -8.79
C LYS A 91 14.86 10.28 -9.63
N LYS A 92 14.19 10.86 -10.63
CA LYS A 92 14.81 11.84 -11.54
C LYS A 92 14.70 13.28 -11.04
N ASN A 93 13.53 13.69 -10.53
CA ASN A 93 13.21 15.09 -10.27
C ASN A 93 13.00 15.42 -8.78
N PHE A 94 12.79 14.40 -7.93
CA PHE A 94 12.36 14.53 -6.52
C PHE A 94 13.22 13.58 -5.65
N THR A 95 14.53 13.84 -5.63
CA THR A 95 15.52 12.87 -5.10
C THR A 95 15.52 12.76 -3.58
N SER A 96 15.14 13.82 -2.87
CA SER A 96 14.83 13.85 -1.44
C SER A 96 13.67 12.90 -1.15
N GLU A 97 12.55 13.07 -1.85
CA GLU A 97 11.34 12.25 -1.71
C GLU A 97 11.60 10.80 -2.09
N TYR A 98 12.39 10.56 -3.14
CA TYR A 98 12.78 9.22 -3.56
C TYR A 98 13.64 8.50 -2.50
N LYS A 99 14.49 9.20 -1.75
CA LYS A 99 15.40 8.58 -0.76
C LYS A 99 14.83 8.54 0.66
N HIS A 100 14.23 9.64 1.11
CA HIS A 100 13.96 9.89 2.53
C HIS A 100 12.46 9.97 2.84
N ASP A 101 11.65 10.58 1.96
CA ASP A 101 10.22 10.68 2.24
C ASP A 101 9.50 9.33 2.06
N THR A 102 8.85 8.91 3.14
CA THR A 102 7.95 7.74 3.18
C THR A 102 6.49 8.14 2.98
N ASN A 103 6.10 9.37 3.32
CA ASN A 103 4.74 9.88 3.18
C ASN A 103 4.36 10.08 1.72
N THR A 104 5.13 10.83 0.92
CA THR A 104 4.85 11.00 -0.53
C THR A 104 4.70 9.65 -1.23
N LYS A 105 5.57 8.68 -0.94
CA LYS A 105 5.47 7.32 -1.50
C LYS A 105 4.22 6.58 -1.03
N ALA A 106 3.83 6.72 0.25
CA ALA A 106 2.64 6.09 0.80
C ALA A 106 1.36 6.65 0.18
N VAL A 107 1.23 7.98 0.08
CA VAL A 107 0.11 8.67 -0.56
C VAL A 107 0.01 8.28 -2.04
N LEU A 108 1.11 8.37 -2.78
CA LEU A 108 1.12 7.99 -4.21
C LEU A 108 0.78 6.51 -4.44
N ARG A 109 1.29 5.60 -3.59
CA ARG A 109 0.89 4.18 -3.65
C ARG A 109 -0.61 4.02 -3.43
N LEU A 110 -1.16 4.65 -2.40
CA LEU A 110 -2.58 4.53 -2.03
C LEU A 110 -3.48 5.10 -3.12
N ILE A 111 -3.19 6.29 -3.65
CA ILE A 111 -3.95 6.88 -4.77
C ILE A 111 -3.84 6.02 -6.02
N GLY A 112 -2.65 5.46 -6.32
CA GLY A 112 -2.50 4.47 -7.40
C GLY A 112 -3.43 3.26 -7.24
N GLU A 113 -3.47 2.69 -6.04
CA GLU A 113 -4.33 1.54 -5.73
C GLU A 113 -5.83 1.89 -5.78
N LYS A 114 -6.22 3.08 -5.32
CA LYS A 114 -7.60 3.58 -5.33
C LYS A 114 -8.13 4.03 -6.69
N TRP A 115 -7.27 4.62 -7.53
CA TRP A 115 -7.66 5.27 -8.78
C TRP A 115 -7.35 4.44 -10.05
N VAL A 116 -6.24 3.70 -10.04
CA VAL A 116 -5.77 2.93 -11.21
C VAL A 116 -6.19 1.46 -11.14
N TYR A 117 -6.21 0.87 -9.93
CA TYR A 117 -6.53 -0.54 -9.74
C TYR A 117 -7.99 -0.76 -9.30
N GLN A 118 -8.45 -0.04 -8.28
CA GLN A 118 -9.85 -0.04 -7.88
C GLN A 118 -10.67 0.87 -8.80
N LYS A 119 -11.98 0.58 -8.95
CA LYS A 119 -12.91 1.50 -9.61
C LYS A 119 -13.23 2.62 -8.61
N PRO A 120 -12.87 3.89 -8.89
CA PRO A 120 -13.09 4.97 -7.94
C PRO A 120 -14.59 5.25 -7.75
N VAL A 121 -15.04 5.41 -6.51
CA VAL A 121 -16.46 5.61 -6.14
C VAL A 121 -16.76 7.02 -5.61
N GLU A 122 -15.72 7.75 -5.24
CA GLU A 122 -15.71 9.07 -4.60
C GLU A 122 -14.71 10.00 -5.34
N PRO A 123 -14.71 11.32 -5.11
CA PRO A 123 -13.62 12.19 -5.53
C PRO A 123 -12.35 11.93 -4.70
N TYR A 124 -11.20 11.77 -5.35
CA TYR A 124 -9.89 11.74 -4.70
C TYR A 124 -9.20 13.09 -4.87
N VAL A 125 -8.97 13.78 -3.75
CA VAL A 125 -8.31 15.08 -3.70
C VAL A 125 -6.91 14.91 -3.13
N VAL A 126 -5.89 15.27 -3.90
CA VAL A 126 -4.48 15.22 -3.46
C VAL A 126 -3.95 16.64 -3.40
N LEU A 127 -3.54 17.08 -2.21
CA LEU A 127 -2.92 18.38 -2.00
C LEU A 127 -1.40 18.22 -2.03
N ILE A 128 -0.73 18.98 -2.89
CA ILE A 128 0.72 18.96 -3.08
C ILE A 128 1.27 20.34 -2.73
N ALA A 129 2.18 20.40 -1.77
CA ALA A 129 2.80 21.63 -1.31
C ALA A 129 4.32 21.56 -1.44
N GLY A 130 4.95 22.69 -1.80
CA GLY A 130 6.39 22.84 -1.97
C GLY A 130 6.75 23.57 -3.27
N THR A 131 8.00 24.01 -3.40
CA THR A 131 8.51 24.80 -4.55
C THR A 131 8.40 24.09 -5.91
N LYS A 132 8.24 22.77 -5.90
CA LYS A 132 8.10 21.91 -7.08
C LYS A 132 6.70 21.28 -7.20
N ALA A 133 5.71 21.76 -6.43
CA ALA A 133 4.38 21.16 -6.36
C ALA A 133 3.67 21.11 -7.73
N ASP A 134 3.74 22.20 -8.50
CA ASP A 134 3.18 22.27 -9.86
C ASP A 134 3.79 21.20 -10.78
N MET A 135 5.12 21.09 -10.78
CA MET A 135 5.85 20.10 -11.59
C MET A 135 5.49 18.67 -11.20
N LEU A 136 5.27 18.38 -9.91
CA LEU A 136 4.82 17.05 -9.50
C LEU A 136 3.37 16.81 -9.94
N ALA A 137 2.46 17.75 -9.70
CA ALA A 137 1.05 17.62 -10.05
C ALA A 137 0.86 17.35 -11.56
N ASP A 138 1.57 18.09 -12.40
CA ASP A 138 1.58 17.87 -13.86
C ASP A 138 2.09 16.47 -14.22
N ALA A 139 3.22 16.07 -13.66
CA ALA A 139 3.83 14.76 -13.94
C ALA A 139 2.97 13.58 -13.43
N LEU A 140 2.28 13.75 -12.30
CA LEU A 140 1.28 12.80 -11.83
C LEU A 140 0.09 12.73 -12.79
N GLY A 141 -0.41 13.88 -13.23
CA GLY A 141 -1.50 13.98 -14.18
C GLY A 141 -1.19 13.21 -15.48
N ASP A 142 -0.04 13.47 -16.08
CA ASP A 142 0.41 12.79 -17.29
C ASP A 142 0.54 11.27 -17.09
N VAL A 143 0.98 10.82 -15.91
CA VAL A 143 1.04 9.38 -15.57
C VAL A 143 -0.37 8.77 -15.45
N PHE A 144 -1.30 9.43 -14.77
CA PHE A 144 -2.67 8.94 -14.65
C PHE A 144 -3.38 8.89 -16.01
N SER A 145 -3.22 9.93 -16.84
CA SER A 145 -3.68 9.96 -18.23
C SER A 145 -3.13 8.77 -19.03
N ASN A 146 -1.79 8.59 -19.03
CA ASN A 146 -1.12 7.54 -19.79
C ASN A 146 -1.49 6.11 -19.35
N VAL A 147 -1.65 5.89 -18.04
CA VAL A 147 -1.93 4.56 -17.49
C VAL A 147 -3.40 4.19 -17.60
N THR A 148 -4.32 5.15 -17.47
CA THR A 148 -5.77 4.90 -17.59
C THR A 148 -6.28 4.99 -19.03
N GLY A 149 -5.56 5.66 -19.93
CA GLY A 149 -5.94 5.87 -21.33
C GLY A 149 -7.06 6.89 -21.53
N LYS A 150 -7.44 7.65 -20.49
CA LYS A 150 -8.64 8.50 -20.47
C LYS A 150 -8.48 9.91 -21.08
N GLY A 151 -7.45 10.13 -21.89
CA GLY A 151 -7.18 11.44 -22.51
C GLY A 151 -6.50 12.45 -21.57
N GLU A 152 -6.27 13.66 -22.08
CA GLU A 152 -5.51 14.71 -21.39
C GLU A 152 -6.24 15.27 -20.15
N ILE A 153 -5.45 15.74 -19.19
CA ILE A 153 -5.90 16.37 -17.95
C ILE A 153 -5.79 17.88 -18.09
N ASP A 154 -6.88 18.59 -17.81
CA ASP A 154 -6.88 20.05 -17.83
C ASP A 154 -6.14 20.62 -16.62
N ARG A 155 -5.43 21.72 -16.88
CA ARG A 155 -4.62 22.48 -15.92
C ARG A 155 -5.24 23.86 -15.76
N ILE A 156 -5.73 24.16 -14.57
CA ILE A 156 -6.41 25.42 -14.24
C ILE A 156 -5.51 26.21 -13.28
N PHE A 157 -5.20 27.45 -13.64
CA PHE A 157 -4.38 28.34 -12.83
C PHE A 157 -5.26 29.24 -11.95
N CYS A 158 -5.24 28.99 -10.65
CA CYS A 158 -5.91 29.81 -9.66
C CYS A 158 -5.18 31.15 -9.47
N ASN A 159 -5.94 32.21 -9.23
CA ASN A 159 -5.44 33.55 -8.96
C ASN A 159 -6.49 34.34 -8.16
N GLU A 160 -6.10 35.52 -7.67
CA GLU A 160 -6.91 36.37 -6.79
C GLU A 160 -8.18 36.93 -7.45
N TYR A 161 -8.21 36.99 -8.79
CA TYR A 161 -9.36 37.45 -9.59
C TYR A 161 -10.25 36.31 -10.08
N LYS A 162 -9.92 35.05 -9.77
CA LYS A 162 -10.70 33.88 -10.21
C LYS A 162 -11.96 33.75 -9.36
N GLU A 163 -13.06 34.35 -9.82
CA GLU A 163 -14.38 34.23 -9.20
C GLU A 163 -14.88 32.79 -9.12
N ARG A 164 -15.71 32.51 -8.11
CA ARG A 164 -16.31 31.19 -7.86
C ARG A 164 -16.97 30.58 -9.09
N GLN A 165 -17.83 31.34 -9.78
CA GLN A 165 -18.60 30.84 -10.94
C GLN A 165 -17.68 30.47 -12.12
N LEU A 166 -16.60 31.21 -12.32
CA LEU A 166 -15.63 30.93 -13.38
C LEU A 166 -14.80 29.69 -13.04
N LEU A 167 -14.35 29.55 -11.78
CA LEU A 167 -13.68 28.34 -11.30
C LEU A 167 -14.60 27.10 -11.43
N GLU A 168 -15.86 27.22 -11.03
CA GLU A 168 -16.87 26.18 -11.13
C GLU A 168 -17.13 25.75 -12.58
N SER A 169 -17.23 26.69 -13.51
CA SER A 169 -17.37 26.43 -14.95
C SER A 169 -16.14 25.74 -15.56
N GLU A 170 -14.93 26.22 -15.26
CA GLU A 170 -13.68 25.64 -15.77
C GLU A 170 -13.47 24.20 -15.25
N VAL A 171 -13.68 23.97 -13.94
CA VAL A 171 -13.56 22.65 -13.32
C VAL A 171 -14.65 21.69 -13.83
N THR A 172 -15.90 22.17 -13.94
CA THR A 172 -17.00 21.34 -14.47
C THR A 172 -16.70 20.90 -15.91
N LYS A 173 -16.18 21.80 -16.75
CA LYS A 173 -15.78 21.49 -18.13
C LYS A 173 -14.64 20.47 -18.18
N ALA A 174 -13.69 20.53 -17.24
CA ALA A 174 -12.60 19.56 -17.14
C ALA A 174 -13.09 18.17 -16.70
N LEU A 175 -13.82 18.11 -15.57
CA LEU A 175 -14.28 16.85 -14.97
C LEU A 175 -15.43 16.18 -15.73
N SER A 176 -16.07 16.89 -16.66
CA SER A 176 -17.04 16.31 -17.62
C SER A 176 -16.39 15.52 -18.76
N ARG A 177 -15.05 15.56 -18.91
CA ARG A 177 -14.32 14.73 -19.89
C ARG A 177 -14.09 13.32 -19.38
N ASP A 178 -13.78 12.40 -20.29
CA ASP A 178 -13.44 11.01 -19.97
C ASP A 178 -12.28 10.87 -18.97
N SER A 179 -11.35 11.83 -18.95
CA SER A 179 -10.22 11.88 -18.02
C SER A 179 -10.67 11.95 -16.56
N LYS A 180 -11.82 12.58 -16.29
CA LYS A 180 -12.38 12.85 -14.95
C LYS A 180 -11.31 13.33 -13.96
N SER A 181 -10.36 14.12 -14.45
CA SER A 181 -9.20 14.54 -13.67
C SER A 181 -8.87 15.99 -13.98
N VAL A 182 -8.38 16.74 -13.00
CA VAL A 182 -8.01 18.15 -13.14
C VAL A 182 -6.84 18.51 -12.21
N VAL A 183 -5.98 19.43 -12.65
CA VAL A 183 -4.96 20.07 -11.81
C VAL A 183 -5.36 21.51 -11.52
N LEU A 184 -5.43 21.91 -10.24
CA LEU A 184 -5.68 23.28 -9.80
C LEU A 184 -4.39 23.85 -9.20
N HIS A 185 -3.74 24.72 -9.96
CA HIS A 185 -2.45 25.31 -9.59
C HIS A 185 -2.63 26.54 -8.70
N GLY A 186 -1.99 26.55 -7.52
CA GLY A 186 -1.92 27.71 -6.61
C GLY A 186 -3.24 28.05 -5.92
N ILE A 187 -3.86 27.07 -5.25
CA ILE A 187 -5.15 27.27 -4.55
C ILE A 187 -5.09 28.34 -3.44
N ASP A 188 -3.90 28.58 -2.89
CA ASP A 188 -3.58 29.63 -1.92
C ASP A 188 -3.88 31.04 -2.44
N LYS A 189 -3.95 31.21 -3.78
CA LYS A 189 -4.19 32.50 -4.44
C LYS A 189 -5.67 32.83 -4.59
N LEU A 190 -6.59 31.89 -4.35
CA LEU A 190 -8.03 32.15 -4.43
C LEU A 190 -8.48 33.15 -3.35
N ARG A 191 -9.46 34.01 -3.68
CA ARG A 191 -9.99 35.06 -2.80
C ARG A 191 -11.52 35.14 -2.88
N GLY A 192 -12.13 35.89 -1.97
CA GLY A 192 -13.59 36.02 -1.86
C GLY A 192 -14.24 34.65 -1.75
N HIS A 193 -15.41 34.46 -2.39
CA HIS A 193 -16.15 33.19 -2.33
C HIS A 193 -15.58 32.01 -3.13
N ALA A 194 -14.44 32.16 -3.83
CA ALA A 194 -13.89 31.11 -4.68
C ALA A 194 -13.41 29.84 -3.93
N PRO A 195 -12.72 29.92 -2.77
CA PRO A 195 -12.30 28.73 -2.02
C PRO A 195 -13.46 27.83 -1.59
N LEU A 196 -14.66 28.39 -1.34
CA LEU A 196 -15.85 27.64 -0.93
C LEU A 196 -16.24 26.54 -1.93
N TYR A 197 -15.89 26.68 -3.21
CA TYR A 197 -16.16 25.66 -4.22
C TYR A 197 -15.34 24.38 -4.02
N LEU A 198 -14.14 24.47 -3.41
CA LEU A 198 -13.32 23.31 -3.09
C LEU A 198 -14.03 22.36 -2.10
N HIS A 199 -14.93 22.88 -1.25
CA HIS A 199 -15.78 22.06 -0.38
C HIS A 199 -16.65 21.10 -1.19
N SER A 200 -17.40 21.61 -2.18
CA SER A 200 -18.31 20.80 -3.01
C SER A 200 -17.58 19.79 -3.90
N LEU A 201 -16.35 20.11 -4.32
CA LEU A 201 -15.52 19.18 -5.09
C LEU A 201 -15.01 17.99 -4.26
N SER A 202 -14.70 18.24 -2.99
CA SER A 202 -14.02 17.31 -2.07
C SER A 202 -14.96 16.53 -1.14
N ASP A 203 -16.27 16.76 -1.21
CA ASP A 203 -17.27 16.04 -0.43
C ASP A 203 -17.53 14.64 -1.00
N SER A 204 -17.22 13.58 -0.23
CA SER A 204 -17.42 12.18 -0.64
C SER A 204 -18.88 11.86 -0.99
N ASP A 205 -19.80 12.47 -0.27
CA ASP A 205 -21.21 12.12 -0.29
C ASP A 205 -21.98 12.97 -1.31
N HIS A 206 -21.58 14.23 -1.50
CA HIS A 206 -22.33 15.21 -2.30
C HIS A 206 -21.60 15.72 -3.54
N SER A 207 -20.33 15.37 -3.78
CA SER A 207 -19.61 15.85 -4.96
C SER A 207 -20.32 15.43 -6.26
N PRO A 208 -20.56 16.37 -7.20
CA PRO A 208 -21.15 16.07 -8.50
C PRO A 208 -20.23 15.18 -9.36
N PHE A 209 -18.94 15.11 -9.04
CA PHE A 209 -17.94 14.32 -9.78
C PHE A 209 -17.47 13.11 -8.95
N ARG A 210 -18.42 12.25 -8.57
CA ARG A 210 -18.09 10.90 -8.08
C ARG A 210 -17.25 10.18 -9.13
N SER A 211 -16.12 9.58 -8.72
CA SER A 211 -15.03 9.15 -9.61
C SER A 211 -14.28 10.31 -10.30
N ALA A 212 -13.83 11.33 -9.55
CA ALA A 212 -12.88 12.36 -10.02
C ALA A 212 -11.52 12.27 -9.32
N LEU A 213 -10.45 12.70 -10.00
CA LEU A 213 -9.12 12.93 -9.42
C LEU A 213 -8.77 14.42 -9.51
N ILE A 214 -8.56 15.04 -8.35
CA ILE A 214 -8.35 16.48 -8.24
C ILE A 214 -6.98 16.68 -7.59
N LEU A 215 -6.02 17.18 -8.37
CA LEU A 215 -4.69 17.51 -7.89
C LEU A 215 -4.67 19.02 -7.56
N LEU A 216 -4.40 19.37 -6.31
CA LEU A 216 -4.33 20.75 -5.83
C LEU A 216 -2.87 21.10 -5.54
N THR A 217 -2.42 22.31 -5.89
CA THR A 217 -1.05 22.74 -5.57
C THR A 217 -0.98 24.02 -4.74
N ILE A 218 0.06 24.10 -3.91
CA ILE A 218 0.52 25.33 -3.27
C ILE A 218 2.03 25.42 -3.49
N ASN A 219 2.47 26.42 -4.27
CA ASN A 219 3.88 26.57 -4.66
C ASN A 219 4.66 27.39 -3.60
N LEU A 220 4.69 26.87 -2.38
CA LEU A 220 5.38 27.42 -1.21
C LEU A 220 5.94 26.27 -0.37
N PHE A 221 7.12 26.45 0.23
CA PHE A 221 7.72 25.48 1.13
C PHE A 221 7.17 25.61 2.55
N PHE A 222 6.71 24.50 3.13
CA PHE A 222 6.16 24.42 4.48
C PHE A 222 6.89 23.39 5.36
N GLY A 223 8.15 23.07 5.04
CA GLY A 223 8.89 22.03 5.77
C GLY A 223 8.41 20.60 5.49
N SER A 224 9.09 19.64 6.12
CA SER A 224 8.76 18.22 6.02
C SER A 224 7.56 17.84 6.91
N HIS A 225 6.92 16.71 6.60
CA HIS A 225 5.89 16.10 7.45
C HIS A 225 6.50 15.68 8.82
N PRO A 226 5.80 15.82 9.97
CA PRO A 226 4.37 16.15 10.11
C PRO A 226 4.00 17.65 10.15
N GLY A 227 4.92 18.54 10.55
CA GLY A 227 4.58 19.96 10.82
C GLY A 227 4.07 20.76 9.62
N CYS A 228 4.27 20.26 8.41
CA CYS A 228 3.76 20.82 7.17
C CYS A 228 2.22 21.00 7.14
N GLU A 229 1.43 20.07 7.69
CA GLU A 229 -0.04 20.14 7.62
C GLU A 229 -0.59 21.34 8.41
N ASP A 230 -0.07 21.58 9.61
CA ASP A 230 -0.43 22.73 10.45
C ASP A 230 -0.05 24.06 9.79
N MET A 231 1.13 24.10 9.15
CA MET A 231 1.60 25.29 8.44
C MET A 231 0.78 25.61 7.18
N ILE A 232 0.42 24.60 6.39
CA ILE A 232 -0.50 24.76 5.25
C ILE A 232 -1.88 25.23 5.74
N SER A 233 -2.41 24.60 6.78
CA SER A 233 -3.73 24.95 7.33
C SER A 233 -3.75 26.40 7.83
N SER A 234 -2.72 26.81 8.58
CA SER A 234 -2.55 28.18 9.07
C SER A 234 -2.40 29.19 7.92
N HIS A 235 -1.65 28.83 6.88
CA HIS A 235 -1.46 29.66 5.70
C HIS A 235 -2.76 29.87 4.92
N LEU A 236 -3.50 28.78 4.63
CA LEU A 236 -4.77 28.87 3.90
C LEU A 236 -5.86 29.58 4.71
N LEU A 237 -5.92 29.38 6.04
CA LEU A 237 -6.77 30.17 6.93
C LEU A 237 -6.49 31.67 6.77
N ASN A 238 -5.23 32.08 6.86
CA ASN A 238 -4.85 33.48 6.73
C ASN A 238 -5.10 34.05 5.31
N MET A 239 -4.91 33.25 4.25
CA MET A 239 -5.01 33.70 2.86
C MET A 239 -6.45 33.76 2.34
N TRP A 240 -7.36 32.93 2.88
CA TRP A 240 -8.77 32.89 2.48
C TRP A 240 -9.70 33.64 3.43
N SER A 241 -9.28 33.91 4.67
CA SER A 241 -10.01 34.76 5.61
C SER A 241 -10.24 36.15 5.03
N SER A 242 -11.48 36.63 5.10
CA SER A 242 -11.90 37.95 4.61
C SER A 242 -13.22 38.34 5.25
N ASP A 243 -13.66 39.59 5.04
CA ASP A 243 -14.97 40.08 5.53
C ASP A 243 -16.17 39.22 5.03
N TYR A 244 -15.96 38.40 3.99
CA TYR A 244 -16.98 37.55 3.34
C TYR A 244 -16.85 36.06 3.68
N ILE A 245 -15.74 35.61 4.27
CA ILE A 245 -15.51 34.21 4.67
C ILE A 245 -14.85 34.18 6.04
N GLY A 246 -15.55 33.57 7.00
CA GLY A 246 -15.01 33.26 8.32
C GLY A 246 -14.20 31.96 8.38
N GLU A 247 -13.39 31.83 9.43
CA GLU A 247 -12.61 30.64 9.75
C GLU A 247 -13.49 29.38 9.90
N ASP A 248 -14.71 29.54 10.41
CA ASP A 248 -15.73 28.50 10.55
C ASP A 248 -16.15 27.88 9.21
N GLN A 249 -16.13 28.67 8.14
CA GLN A 249 -16.41 28.21 6.78
C GLN A 249 -15.18 27.59 6.09
N ILE A 250 -13.97 28.00 6.47
CA ILE A 250 -12.71 27.50 5.87
C ILE A 250 -12.31 26.14 6.45
N ARG A 251 -12.40 25.95 7.77
CA ARG A 251 -11.98 24.72 8.46
C ARG A 251 -12.60 23.43 7.86
N PRO A 252 -13.90 23.37 7.50
CA PRO A 252 -14.51 22.21 6.83
C PRO A 252 -13.97 21.91 5.43
N ILE A 253 -13.36 22.91 4.76
CA ILE A 253 -12.70 22.76 3.46
C ILE A 253 -11.33 22.13 3.66
N LEU A 254 -10.53 22.69 4.57
CA LEU A 254 -9.18 22.21 4.90
C LEU A 254 -9.19 20.73 5.28
N SER A 255 -10.11 20.36 6.19
CA SER A 255 -10.31 18.97 6.63
C SER A 255 -10.67 17.98 5.51
N ARG A 256 -11.17 18.44 4.35
CA ARG A 256 -11.46 17.58 3.19
C ARG A 256 -10.26 17.52 2.25
N ILE A 257 -9.65 18.67 1.94
CA ILE A 257 -8.54 18.74 0.98
C ILE A 257 -7.20 18.22 1.54
N SER A 258 -7.02 18.16 2.86
CA SER A 258 -5.79 17.60 3.48
C SER A 258 -5.75 16.07 3.52
N SER A 259 -6.84 15.38 3.17
CA SER A 259 -6.99 13.91 3.23
C SER A 259 -5.83 13.13 2.58
N PHE A 260 -5.24 13.67 1.51
CA PHE A 260 -4.06 13.11 0.86
C PHE A 260 -3.02 14.20 0.61
N LEU A 261 -2.27 14.54 1.66
CA LEU A 261 -1.26 15.59 1.66
C LEU A 261 0.14 15.07 1.27
N ILE A 262 0.76 15.73 0.30
CA ILE A 262 2.15 15.60 -0.12
C ILE A 262 2.88 16.90 0.20
N CYS A 263 3.95 16.81 0.99
CA CYS A 263 4.84 17.93 1.32
C CYS A 263 6.22 17.64 0.74
N LEU A 264 6.66 18.47 -0.21
CA LEU A 264 7.93 18.31 -0.90
C LEU A 264 9.07 18.98 -0.14
N GLU A 265 10.24 18.38 -0.22
CA GLU A 265 11.48 18.92 0.30
C GLU A 265 12.22 19.71 -0.82
N ASP A 266 12.86 20.81 -0.46
CA ASP A 266 13.56 21.69 -1.40
C ASP A 266 14.84 21.06 -2.01
#